data_AF-A0A511UNN8-F1
#
_entry.id   AF-A0A511UNN8-F1
#
_cell.length_a   1.000
_cell.length_b   1.000
_cell.length_c   1.000
_cell.angle_alpha   90.00
_cell.angle_beta   90.00
_cell.angle_gamma   90.00
#
_symmetry.space_group_name_H-M   'P 1'
#
loop_
_entity.id
_entity.type
_entity.pdbx_description
1 polymer ?
#
loop_
_entity_poly.entity_id
_entity_poly.type
_entity_poly.pdbx_seq_one_letter_code
_entity_poly.pdbx_strand_id
1 'polypeptide(L)'
;MSETLQKLLTELEHFGQQNDAAVSERPRRMLNITRDTGEFLSVLVQATNAQRVLEIGTSNGYSTLWLAQAAKTISGHVTTVELSDFKLEMAARNFERSGLSDVITQHQGEAGGLLESLDDACFDLVFLDSKRSDYVQWWPNIQRVLRKGGLLVVDNATSHADEMAAFMAKVAADPNFTTCTVPVGNGEFLATAVR
;
A
#
# COMPACT_ATOMS: atom_id res chain seq x y z
N MET A 1 10.74 13.06 -10.07
CA MET A 1 9.88 12.16 -10.88
C MET A 1 10.07 12.51 -12.35
N SER A 2 10.13 11.53 -13.25
CA SER A 2 10.27 11.79 -14.69
C SER A 2 8.97 12.34 -15.30
N GLU A 3 9.05 13.08 -16.41
CA GLU A 3 7.87 13.58 -17.12
C GLU A 3 6.97 12.43 -17.61
N THR A 4 7.58 11.32 -18.06
CA THR A 4 6.87 10.11 -18.49
C THR A 4 6.06 9.51 -17.35
N LEU A 5 6.64 9.40 -16.14
CA LEU A 5 5.93 8.85 -14.98
C LEU A 5 4.79 9.79 -14.53
N GLN A 6 5.03 11.10 -14.54
CA GLN A 6 3.98 12.07 -14.19
C GLN A 6 2.76 11.94 -15.13
N LYS A 7 2.99 11.82 -16.45
CA LYS A 7 1.93 11.61 -17.44
C LYS A 7 1.18 10.30 -17.19
N LEU A 8 1.90 9.21 -16.92
CA LEU A 8 1.30 7.91 -16.61
C LEU A 8 0.42 7.98 -15.36
N LEU A 9 0.89 8.60 -14.27
CA LEU A 9 0.10 8.74 -13.05
C LEU A 9 -1.20 9.52 -13.31
N THR A 10 -1.14 10.62 -14.07
CA THR A 10 -2.36 11.37 -14.45
C THR A 10 -3.31 10.53 -15.31
N GLU A 11 -2.79 9.72 -16.24
CA GLU A 11 -3.60 8.80 -17.04
C GLU A 11 -4.31 7.76 -16.17
N LEU A 12 -3.59 7.12 -15.25
CA LEU A 12 -4.15 6.09 -14.36
C LEU A 12 -5.18 6.66 -13.38
N GLU A 13 -4.94 7.87 -12.89
CA GLU A 13 -5.90 8.61 -12.07
C GLU A 13 -7.22 8.83 -12.83
N HIS A 14 -7.15 9.34 -14.07
CA HIS A 14 -8.34 9.57 -14.88
C HIS A 14 -9.05 8.25 -15.25
N PHE A 15 -8.28 7.24 -15.67
CA PHE A 15 -8.81 5.92 -15.98
C PHE A 15 -9.53 5.30 -14.78
N GLY A 16 -8.91 5.35 -13.59
CA GLY A 16 -9.50 4.83 -12.35
C GLY A 16 -10.84 5.51 -12.04
N GLN A 17 -10.90 6.85 -12.13
CA GLN A 17 -12.13 7.61 -11.92
C GLN A 17 -13.24 7.24 -12.93
N GLN A 18 -12.90 7.16 -14.22
CA GLN A 18 -13.86 6.79 -15.26
C GLN A 18 -14.38 5.36 -15.12
N ASN A 19 -13.46 4.41 -14.89
CA ASN A 19 -13.80 3.01 -14.67
C ASN A 19 -14.74 2.87 -13.47
N ASP A 20 -14.40 3.51 -12.36
CA ASP A 20 -15.15 3.41 -11.11
C ASP A 20 -16.53 4.06 -11.17
N ALA A 21 -16.71 5.08 -12.01
CA ALA A 21 -18.01 5.68 -12.28
C ALA A 21 -18.88 4.80 -13.19
N ALA A 22 -18.27 4.04 -14.10
CA ALA A 22 -18.97 3.19 -15.08
C ALA A 22 -19.26 1.78 -14.56
N VAL A 23 -18.48 1.28 -13.60
CA VAL A 23 -18.53 -0.10 -13.11
C VAL A 23 -19.15 -0.16 -11.72
N SER A 24 -20.28 -0.87 -11.59
CA SER A 24 -20.96 -1.10 -10.31
C SER A 24 -20.34 -2.24 -9.49
N GLU A 25 -19.75 -3.24 -10.16
CA GLU A 25 -19.13 -4.39 -9.50
C GLU A 25 -17.80 -4.00 -8.84
N ARG A 26 -17.77 -3.93 -7.50
CA ARG A 26 -16.58 -3.55 -6.72
C ARG A 26 -15.28 -4.29 -7.12
N PRO A 27 -15.26 -5.60 -7.39
CA PRO A 27 -14.02 -6.29 -7.79
C PRO A 27 -13.40 -5.80 -9.10
N ARG A 28 -14.21 -5.18 -9.99
CA ARG A 28 -13.77 -4.61 -11.26
C ARG A 28 -13.44 -3.12 -11.17
N ARG A 29 -13.70 -2.49 -10.03
CA ARG A 29 -13.27 -1.12 -9.75
C ARG A 29 -11.78 -1.08 -9.44
N MET A 30 -11.12 0.01 -9.82
CA MET A 30 -9.71 0.23 -9.59
C MET A 30 -9.46 0.77 -8.18
N LEU A 31 -10.36 1.62 -7.67
CA LEU A 31 -10.29 2.16 -6.30
C LEU A 31 -8.92 2.77 -5.99
N ASN A 32 -8.33 3.49 -6.94
CA ASN A 32 -7.02 4.12 -6.73
C ASN A 32 -7.07 5.04 -5.51
N ILE A 33 -5.99 5.03 -4.72
CA ILE A 33 -5.71 6.10 -3.76
C ILE A 33 -5.78 7.47 -4.45
N THR A 34 -6.04 8.50 -3.67
CA THR A 34 -5.96 9.87 -4.17
C THR A 34 -4.50 10.28 -4.40
N ARG A 35 -4.29 11.29 -5.25
CA ARG A 35 -2.95 11.79 -5.58
C ARG A 35 -2.18 12.28 -4.34
N ASP A 36 -2.86 12.98 -3.43
CA ASP A 36 -2.26 13.48 -2.20
C ASP A 36 -1.86 12.33 -1.25
N THR A 37 -2.60 11.21 -1.20
CA THR A 37 -2.14 9.99 -0.50
C THR A 37 -0.85 9.46 -1.15
N GLY A 38 -0.75 9.42 -2.48
CA GLY A 38 0.47 8.97 -3.17
C GLY A 38 1.69 9.87 -2.89
N GLU A 39 1.49 11.18 -2.86
CA GLU A 39 2.52 12.17 -2.48
C GLU A 39 2.94 11.98 -1.02
N PHE A 40 1.97 11.78 -0.13
CA PHE A 40 2.23 11.52 1.29
C PHE A 40 3.01 10.23 1.52
N LEU A 41 2.64 9.13 0.88
CA LEU A 41 3.37 7.86 0.93
C LEU A 41 4.82 8.03 0.45
N SER A 42 5.04 8.82 -0.60
CA SER A 42 6.40 9.11 -1.10
C SER A 42 7.26 9.82 -0.06
N VAL A 43 6.68 10.82 0.62
CA VAL A 43 7.35 11.54 1.72
C VAL A 43 7.68 10.57 2.87
N LEU A 44 6.74 9.70 3.26
CA LEU A 44 6.96 8.74 4.34
C LEU A 44 8.11 7.77 4.01
N VAL A 45 8.11 7.18 2.81
CA VAL A 45 9.18 6.26 2.37
C VAL A 45 10.56 6.93 2.43
N GLN A 46 10.67 8.16 1.92
CA GLN A 46 11.94 8.88 1.88
C GLN A 46 12.39 9.36 3.27
N ALA A 47 11.47 9.94 4.05
CA ALA A 47 11.78 10.49 5.37
C ALA A 47 12.17 9.41 6.38
N THR A 48 11.62 8.20 6.24
CA THR A 48 11.94 7.05 7.09
C THR A 48 13.06 6.17 6.55
N ASN A 49 13.58 6.48 5.35
CA ASN A 49 14.52 5.65 4.61
C ASN A 49 14.06 4.18 4.50
N ALA A 50 12.79 3.97 4.15
CA ALA A 50 12.19 2.65 4.02
C ALA A 50 12.64 1.96 2.72
N GLN A 51 13.68 1.13 2.80
CA GLN A 51 14.25 0.45 1.63
C GLN A 51 13.51 -0.84 1.26
N ARG A 52 12.82 -1.46 2.21
CA ARG A 52 12.01 -2.67 2.00
C ARG A 52 10.56 -2.32 2.28
N VAL A 53 9.77 -2.15 1.23
CA VAL A 53 8.36 -1.75 1.32
C VAL A 53 7.48 -2.92 0.91
N LEU A 54 6.49 -3.26 1.75
CA LEU A 54 5.42 -4.19 1.40
C LEU A 54 4.12 -3.41 1.16
N GLU A 55 3.45 -3.71 0.05
CA GLU A 55 2.10 -3.25 -0.25
C GLU A 55 1.16 -4.46 -0.30
N ILE A 56 0.01 -4.34 0.38
CA ILE A 56 -1.08 -5.31 0.33
C ILE A 56 -2.27 -4.65 -0.36
N GLY A 57 -2.55 -5.10 -1.59
CA GLY A 57 -3.53 -4.50 -2.50
C GLY A 57 -2.86 -3.70 -3.61
N THR A 58 -2.52 -4.35 -4.72
CA THR A 58 -1.87 -3.68 -5.86
C THR A 58 -2.86 -2.94 -6.78
N SER A 59 -4.03 -3.53 -7.03
CA SER A 59 -4.98 -3.07 -8.03
C SER A 59 -4.33 -2.84 -9.41
N ASN A 60 -4.51 -1.68 -10.05
CA ASN A 60 -3.82 -1.32 -11.30
C ASN A 60 -2.39 -0.78 -11.10
N GLY A 61 -1.87 -0.81 -9.87
CA GLY A 61 -0.51 -0.41 -9.53
C GLY A 61 -0.32 1.09 -9.24
N TYR A 62 -1.39 1.89 -9.15
CA TYR A 62 -1.25 3.35 -8.96
C TYR A 62 -0.47 3.73 -7.70
N SER A 63 -0.83 3.17 -6.54
CA SER A 63 -0.10 3.35 -5.27
C SER A 63 1.32 2.78 -5.33
N THR A 64 1.48 1.59 -5.94
CA THR A 64 2.77 0.94 -6.11
C THR A 64 3.76 1.83 -6.85
N LEU A 65 3.32 2.57 -7.87
CA LEU A 65 4.20 3.48 -8.63
C LEU A 65 4.73 4.64 -7.77
N TRP A 66 3.91 5.19 -6.86
CA TRP A 66 4.37 6.20 -5.92
C TRP A 66 5.40 5.63 -4.94
N LEU A 67 5.09 4.48 -4.33
CA LEU A 67 6.00 3.77 -3.44
C LEU A 67 7.32 3.42 -4.12
N ALA A 68 7.27 2.88 -5.35
CA ALA A 68 8.43 2.43 -6.11
C ALA A 68 9.31 3.60 -6.57
N GLN A 69 8.69 4.70 -7.00
CA GLN A 69 9.44 5.91 -7.33
C GLN A 69 10.17 6.47 -6.12
N ALA A 70 9.53 6.50 -4.94
CA ALA A 70 10.15 6.94 -3.71
C ALA A 70 11.28 5.99 -3.26
N ALA A 71 11.01 4.68 -3.23
CA ALA A 71 11.98 3.65 -2.87
C ALA A 71 13.23 3.70 -3.78
N LYS A 72 13.06 3.85 -5.10
CA LYS A 72 14.18 3.96 -6.06
C LYS A 72 15.17 5.07 -5.71
N THR A 73 14.70 6.19 -5.17
CA THR A 73 15.58 7.33 -4.80
C THR A 73 16.48 7.05 -3.61
N ILE A 74 16.14 6.03 -2.80
CA ILE A 74 16.88 5.62 -1.60
C ILE A 74 17.43 4.18 -1.73
N SER A 75 17.54 3.69 -2.97
CA SER A 75 17.99 2.33 -3.31
C SER A 75 17.15 1.23 -2.65
N GLY A 76 15.86 1.48 -2.49
CA GLY A 76 14.88 0.53 -1.99
C GLY A 76 14.12 -0.23 -3.07
N HIS A 77 13.22 -1.11 -2.62
CA HIS A 77 12.43 -2.03 -3.41
C HIS A 77 11.01 -2.17 -2.83
N VAL A 78 10.04 -2.37 -3.71
CA VAL A 78 8.63 -2.59 -3.33
C VAL A 78 8.22 -4.01 -3.65
N THR A 79 7.70 -4.72 -2.65
CA THR A 79 6.97 -5.98 -2.82
C THR A 79 5.48 -5.67 -2.75
N THR A 80 4.70 -6.11 -3.73
CA THR A 80 3.24 -5.91 -3.75
C THR A 80 2.50 -7.21 -4.02
N VAL A 81 1.29 -7.37 -3.48
CA VAL A 81 0.46 -8.57 -3.67
C VAL A 81 -0.95 -8.23 -4.12
N GLU A 82 -1.42 -8.97 -5.12
CA GLU A 82 -2.76 -8.88 -5.70
C GLU A 82 -3.34 -10.27 -5.96
N LEU A 83 -4.62 -10.44 -5.68
CA LEU A 83 -5.35 -11.68 -5.88
C LEU A 83 -5.96 -11.77 -7.28
N SER A 84 -6.43 -10.65 -7.83
CA SER A 84 -7.13 -10.59 -9.10
C SER A 84 -6.19 -10.65 -10.29
N ASP A 85 -6.26 -11.75 -11.06
CA ASP A 85 -5.47 -11.98 -12.28
C ASP A 85 -5.54 -10.81 -13.26
N PHE A 86 -6.74 -10.27 -13.49
CA PHE A 86 -6.94 -9.14 -14.40
C PHE A 86 -6.23 -7.86 -13.94
N LYS A 87 -6.26 -7.59 -12.64
CA LYS A 87 -5.60 -6.42 -12.05
C LYS A 87 -4.08 -6.60 -12.04
N LEU A 88 -3.63 -7.81 -11.72
CA LEU A 88 -2.22 -8.20 -11.76
C LEU A 88 -1.60 -7.89 -13.13
N GLU A 89 -2.23 -8.35 -14.22
CA GLU A 89 -1.77 -8.07 -15.59
C GLU A 89 -1.77 -6.58 -15.92
N MET A 90 -2.77 -5.83 -15.45
CA MET A 90 -2.85 -4.40 -15.67
C MET A 90 -1.72 -3.64 -14.96
N ALA A 91 -1.48 -3.98 -13.69
CA ALA A 91 -0.39 -3.43 -12.91
C ALA A 91 0.98 -3.74 -13.55
N ALA A 92 1.22 -4.99 -13.98
CA ALA A 92 2.46 -5.37 -14.67
C ALA A 92 2.75 -4.48 -15.89
N ARG A 93 1.74 -4.26 -16.75
CA ARG A 93 1.86 -3.34 -17.90
C ARG A 93 2.17 -1.91 -17.46
N ASN A 94 1.57 -1.44 -16.39
CA ASN A 94 1.82 -0.09 -15.88
C ASN A 94 3.24 0.05 -15.29
N PHE A 95 3.77 -0.99 -14.64
CA PHE A 95 5.15 -1.01 -14.13
C PHE A 95 6.19 -0.98 -15.26
N GLU A 96 5.93 -1.69 -16.36
CA GLU A 96 6.78 -1.62 -17.55
C GLU A 96 6.76 -0.21 -18.15
N ARG A 97 5.57 0.38 -18.31
CA ARG A 97 5.39 1.74 -18.85
C ARG A 97 6.05 2.81 -17.98
N SER A 98 6.14 2.59 -16.67
CA SER A 98 6.76 3.54 -15.74
C SER A 98 8.29 3.48 -15.75
N GLY A 99 8.89 2.39 -16.23
CA GLY A 99 10.33 2.13 -16.09
C GLY A 99 10.76 1.90 -14.64
N LEU A 100 9.86 1.33 -13.82
CA LEU A 100 10.11 1.00 -12.40
C LEU A 100 10.03 -0.51 -12.11
N SER A 101 9.83 -1.36 -13.12
CA SER A 101 9.75 -2.82 -12.93
C SER A 101 10.98 -3.41 -12.22
N ASP A 102 12.13 -2.78 -12.37
CA ASP A 102 13.41 -3.16 -11.75
C ASP A 102 13.41 -3.01 -10.21
N VAL A 103 12.51 -2.20 -9.65
CA VAL A 103 12.39 -1.96 -8.20
C VAL A 103 11.06 -2.47 -7.62
N ILE A 104 10.34 -3.30 -8.38
CA ILE A 104 9.03 -3.85 -7.98
C ILE A 104 9.07 -5.37 -8.10
N THR A 105 8.63 -6.07 -7.05
CA THR A 105 8.27 -7.50 -7.11
C THR A 105 6.78 -7.64 -6.88
N GLN A 106 6.09 -8.17 -7.88
CA GLN A 106 4.65 -8.41 -7.84
C GLN A 106 4.39 -9.89 -7.54
N HIS A 107 3.58 -10.15 -6.51
CA HIS A 107 3.10 -11.48 -6.14
C HIS A 107 1.63 -11.63 -6.52
N GLN A 108 1.29 -12.77 -7.11
CA GLN A 108 -0.09 -13.17 -7.32
C GLN A 108 -0.51 -14.11 -6.19
N GLY A 109 -1.62 -13.80 -5.51
CA GLY A 109 -2.22 -14.68 -4.53
C GLY A 109 -2.83 -13.97 -3.33
N GLU A 110 -3.20 -14.77 -2.33
CA GLU A 110 -3.80 -14.29 -1.09
C GLU A 110 -2.74 -13.63 -0.19
N ALA A 111 -3.02 -12.41 0.25
CA ALA A 111 -2.10 -11.64 1.09
C ALA A 111 -1.76 -12.33 2.42
N GLY A 112 -2.73 -13.04 3.02
CA GLY A 112 -2.51 -13.81 4.24
C GLY A 112 -1.45 -14.90 4.08
N GLY A 113 -1.49 -15.64 2.97
CA GLY A 113 -0.50 -16.68 2.68
C GLY A 113 0.90 -16.12 2.42
N LEU A 114 0.99 -14.98 1.72
CA LEU A 114 2.27 -14.27 1.56
C LEU A 114 2.82 -13.83 2.92
N LEU A 115 2.00 -13.15 3.73
CA LEU A 115 2.36 -12.71 5.07
C LEU A 115 2.89 -13.84 5.96
N GLU A 116 2.27 -15.03 5.91
CA GLU A 116 2.74 -16.22 6.65
C GLU A 116 4.10 -16.72 6.17
N SER A 117 4.39 -16.61 4.87
CA SER A 117 5.65 -17.09 4.27
C SER A 117 6.83 -16.15 4.44
N LEU A 118 6.58 -14.88 4.75
CA LEU A 118 7.61 -13.85 4.89
C LEU A 118 8.39 -14.01 6.20
N ASP A 119 9.68 -13.69 6.19
CA ASP A 119 10.54 -13.70 7.37
C ASP A 119 10.19 -12.59 8.37
N ASP A 120 10.66 -12.74 9.61
CA ASP A 120 10.50 -11.73 10.65
C ASP A 120 11.32 -10.47 10.32
N ALA A 121 10.79 -9.29 10.67
CA ALA A 121 11.45 -7.99 10.54
C ALA A 121 12.04 -7.70 9.12
N CYS A 122 11.42 -8.25 8.08
CA CYS A 122 11.88 -8.12 6.71
C CYS A 122 11.45 -6.81 6.01
N PHE A 123 10.50 -6.06 6.55
CA PHE A 123 10.02 -4.79 5.97
C PHE A 123 10.22 -3.57 6.87
N ASP A 124 10.56 -2.45 6.23
CA ASP A 124 10.70 -1.13 6.85
C ASP A 124 9.37 -0.36 6.84
N LEU A 125 8.55 -0.58 5.80
CA LEU A 125 7.22 0.00 5.68
C LEU A 125 6.24 -1.05 5.13
N VAL A 126 5.05 -1.11 5.71
CA VAL A 126 3.90 -1.89 5.20
C VAL A 126 2.76 -0.91 4.89
N PHE A 127 2.24 -0.94 3.67
CA PHE A 127 1.05 -0.22 3.25
C PHE A 127 -0.12 -1.19 3.04
N LEU A 128 -1.25 -0.94 3.70
CA LEU A 128 -2.47 -1.73 3.60
C LEU A 128 -3.57 -0.94 2.90
N ASP A 129 -3.96 -1.40 1.72
CA ASP A 129 -5.10 -0.89 0.95
C ASP A 129 -5.85 -2.04 0.26
N SER A 130 -6.47 -2.88 1.08
CA SER A 130 -7.15 -4.10 0.65
C SER A 130 -8.45 -4.31 1.44
N LYS A 131 -8.93 -5.55 1.47
CA LYS A 131 -10.17 -5.94 2.13
C LYS A 131 -10.01 -5.87 3.66
N ARG A 132 -10.55 -4.80 4.24
CA ARG A 132 -10.45 -4.43 5.66
C ARG A 132 -10.91 -5.52 6.66
N SER A 133 -11.87 -6.36 6.26
CA SER A 133 -12.36 -7.47 7.11
C SER A 133 -11.25 -8.43 7.54
N ASP A 134 -10.16 -8.47 6.77
CA ASP A 134 -9.10 -9.45 6.93
C ASP A 134 -7.96 -8.89 7.81
N TYR A 135 -7.90 -7.57 8.07
CA TYR A 135 -6.77 -6.92 8.75
C TYR A 135 -6.57 -7.42 10.18
N VAL A 136 -7.66 -7.67 10.93
CA VAL A 136 -7.59 -8.17 12.30
C VAL A 136 -6.90 -9.54 12.36
N GLN A 137 -7.17 -10.40 11.37
CA GLN A 137 -6.58 -11.74 11.28
C GLN A 137 -5.11 -11.69 10.85
N TRP A 138 -4.76 -10.72 10.00
CA TRP A 138 -3.39 -10.52 9.52
C TRP A 138 -2.49 -9.82 10.53
N TRP A 139 -3.05 -9.14 11.54
CA TRP A 139 -2.30 -8.35 12.51
C TRP A 139 -1.07 -9.06 13.09
N PRO A 140 -1.14 -10.32 13.59
CA PRO A 140 0.04 -10.99 14.12
C PRO A 140 1.19 -11.12 13.11
N ASN A 141 0.89 -11.36 11.84
CA ASN A 141 1.90 -11.44 10.79
C ASN A 141 2.40 -10.05 10.37
N ILE A 142 1.52 -9.04 10.28
CA ILE A 142 1.92 -7.65 10.00
C ILE A 142 2.92 -7.15 11.04
N GLN A 143 2.66 -7.43 12.33
CA GLN A 143 3.58 -7.12 13.42
C GLN A 143 4.93 -7.80 13.24
N ARG A 144 4.89 -9.10 12.92
CA ARG A 144 6.07 -9.96 12.81
C ARG A 144 6.98 -9.54 11.65
N VAL A 145 6.43 -9.19 10.50
CA VAL A 145 7.21 -8.82 9.31
C VAL A 145 7.78 -7.39 9.38
N LEU A 146 7.18 -6.51 10.18
CA LEU A 146 7.69 -5.17 10.41
C LEU A 146 8.93 -5.21 11.31
N ARG A 147 10.01 -4.53 10.89
CA ARG A 147 11.16 -4.33 11.78
C ARG A 147 10.81 -3.40 12.94
N LYS A 148 11.62 -3.44 13.98
CA LYS A 148 11.67 -2.36 14.97
C LYS A 148 11.95 -1.02 14.29
N GLY A 149 11.15 -0.01 14.62
CA GLY A 149 11.14 1.31 13.99
C GLY A 149 10.50 1.32 12.60
N GLY A 150 9.88 0.23 12.17
CA GLY A 150 9.15 0.14 10.91
C GLY A 150 7.78 0.81 11.01
N LEU A 151 7.23 1.20 9.86
CA LEU A 151 6.00 1.97 9.76
C LEU A 151 4.90 1.14 9.08
N LEU A 152 3.75 1.03 9.73
CA LEU A 152 2.50 0.61 9.11
C LEU A 152 1.73 1.86 8.67
N VAL A 153 1.21 1.84 7.45
CA VAL A 153 0.29 2.84 6.88
C VAL A 153 -0.95 2.11 6.38
N VAL A 154 -2.14 2.58 6.74
CA VAL A 154 -3.41 1.94 6.36
C VAL A 154 -4.37 2.99 5.84
N ASP A 155 -4.78 2.83 4.58
CA ASP A 155 -5.72 3.75 3.92
C ASP A 155 -7.16 3.52 4.43
N ASN A 156 -8.02 4.50 4.16
CA ASN A 156 -9.45 4.52 4.39
C ASN A 156 -9.86 4.61 5.87
N ALA A 157 -8.95 5.02 6.75
CA ALA A 157 -9.18 5.10 8.19
C ALA A 157 -10.32 6.06 8.57
N THR A 158 -10.53 7.13 7.78
CA THR A 158 -11.61 8.10 8.02
C THR A 158 -12.85 7.77 7.21
N SER A 159 -12.69 7.44 5.92
CA SER A 159 -13.83 7.17 5.02
C SER A 159 -14.58 5.87 5.34
N HIS A 160 -13.93 4.91 6.01
CA HIS A 160 -14.49 3.62 6.40
C HIS A 160 -14.24 3.31 7.88
N ALA A 161 -14.39 4.32 8.74
CA ALA A 161 -14.09 4.24 10.17
C ALA A 161 -14.74 3.05 10.89
N ASP A 162 -16.00 2.73 10.58
CA ASP A 162 -16.72 1.60 11.20
C ASP A 162 -16.09 0.24 10.88
N GLU A 163 -15.67 0.03 9.63
CA GLU A 163 -14.99 -1.20 9.21
C GLU A 163 -13.57 -1.29 9.81
N MET A 164 -12.93 -0.15 10.02
CA MET A 164 -11.57 -0.04 10.53
C MET A 164 -11.47 -0.06 12.06
N ALA A 165 -12.55 0.24 12.78
CA ALA A 165 -12.56 0.46 14.22
C ALA A 165 -11.95 -0.71 15.01
N ALA A 166 -12.31 -1.94 14.69
CA ALA A 166 -11.81 -3.13 15.38
C ALA A 166 -10.28 -3.31 15.18
N PHE A 167 -9.79 -3.07 13.96
CA PHE A 167 -8.37 -3.16 13.66
C PHE A 167 -7.58 -2.02 14.31
N MET A 168 -8.03 -0.78 14.17
CA MET A 168 -7.38 0.38 14.77
C MET A 168 -7.31 0.27 16.30
N ALA A 169 -8.39 -0.18 16.95
CA ALA A 169 -8.40 -0.42 18.39
C ALA A 169 -7.40 -1.51 18.80
N LYS A 170 -7.26 -2.57 18.00
CA LYS A 170 -6.31 -3.66 18.24
C LYS A 170 -4.87 -3.19 18.13
N VAL A 171 -4.54 -2.37 17.13
CA VAL A 171 -3.19 -1.78 16.97
C VAL A 171 -2.89 -0.77 18.06
N ALA A 172 -3.85 0.12 18.38
CA ALA A 172 -3.66 1.16 19.40
C ALA A 172 -3.56 0.59 20.84
N ALA A 173 -4.11 -0.60 21.09
CA ALA A 173 -3.96 -1.31 22.35
C ALA A 173 -2.59 -2.01 22.50
N ASP A 174 -1.80 -2.13 21.42
CA ASP A 174 -0.50 -2.77 21.47
C ASP A 174 0.58 -1.80 21.98
N PRO A 175 1.20 -2.07 23.14
CA PRO A 175 2.20 -1.18 23.73
C PRO A 175 3.52 -1.11 22.93
N ASN A 176 3.69 -1.96 21.91
CA ASN A 176 4.84 -1.94 21.01
C ASN A 176 4.63 -1.02 19.80
N PHE A 177 3.48 -0.33 19.70
CA PHE A 177 3.18 0.58 18.60
C PHE A 177 2.80 1.98 19.09
N THR A 178 3.26 2.99 18.38
CA THR A 178 2.78 4.39 18.50
C THR A 178 1.91 4.70 17.29
N THR A 179 0.68 5.15 17.51
CA THR A 179 -0.30 5.33 16.43
C THR A 179 -0.70 6.78 16.21
N CYS A 180 -1.06 7.14 14.98
CA CYS A 180 -1.62 8.45 14.62
C CYS A 180 -2.55 8.30 13.40
N THR A 181 -3.68 9.00 13.37
CA THR A 181 -4.50 9.11 12.15
C THR A 181 -4.34 10.50 11.55
N VAL A 182 -4.08 10.58 10.25
CA VAL A 182 -3.90 11.86 9.54
C VAL A 182 -4.96 12.05 8.44
N PRO A 183 -5.47 13.27 8.22
CA PRO A 183 -6.54 13.55 7.27
C PRO A 183 -6.01 13.82 5.85
N VAL A 184 -5.21 12.90 5.30
CA VAL A 184 -4.78 12.90 3.89
C VAL A 184 -5.68 11.94 3.11
N GLY A 185 -6.13 12.32 1.92
CA GLY A 185 -7.02 11.51 1.10
C GLY A 185 -8.25 11.00 1.86
N ASN A 186 -8.38 9.68 1.95
CA ASN A 186 -9.48 9.00 2.65
C ASN A 186 -9.22 8.77 4.15
N GLY A 187 -8.12 9.31 4.68
CA GLY A 187 -7.64 9.15 6.04
C GLY A 187 -6.64 8.01 6.16
N GLU A 188 -5.43 8.31 6.65
CA GLU A 188 -4.36 7.34 6.80
C GLU A 188 -4.12 7.04 8.28
N PHE A 189 -4.25 5.78 8.68
CA PHE A 189 -3.86 5.32 10.01
C PHE A 189 -2.41 4.84 9.99
N LEU A 190 -1.57 5.50 10.79
CA LEU A 190 -0.15 5.24 10.92
C LEU A 190 0.13 4.51 12.23
N ALA A 191 1.04 3.54 12.21
CA ALA A 191 1.55 2.91 13.41
C ALA A 191 3.05 2.60 13.28
N THR A 192 3.88 3.14 14.17
CA THR A 192 5.32 2.86 14.21
C THR A 192 5.61 1.79 15.25
N ALA A 193 6.30 0.71 14.87
CA ALA A 193 6.78 -0.30 15.80
C ALA A 193 7.93 0.26 16.67
N VAL A 194 7.73 0.43 17.97
CA VAL A 194 8.72 1.05 18.88
C VAL A 194 9.61 0.05 19.63
N ARG A 195 9.22 -1.23 19.68
CA ARG A 195 9.93 -2.25 20.45
C ARG A 195 10.39 -3.41 19.61
#